data_AF-A0A7Y2I1M4-F1
#
_entry.id   AF-A0A7Y2I1M4-F1
#
_cell.length_a   1.000
_cell.length_b   1.000
_cell.length_c   1.000
_cell.angle_alpha   90.00
_cell.angle_beta   90.00
_cell.angle_gamma   90.00
#
_symmetry.space_group_name_H-M   'P 1'
#
loop_
_entity.id
_entity.type
_entity.pdbx_description
1 polymer ?
#
loop_
_entity_poly.entity_id
_entity_poly.type
_entity_poly.pdbx_seq_one_letter_code
_entity_poly.pdbx_strand_id
1 'polypeptide(L)'
;MRRESAISTTAIQLAVLIGLAVPAGTCEIEFAPPVEYDAGVFPVAAALGDLDGEGTLDLVVTNRGDATVSIYLNDGRGGFTNAASVTVGPQPRSPAIADFNGDGALDVAVPIWAEGERRVSVLINDGSGGFASPVDYEVGLRPRTVVAADLDGDGAVDLATANFESHDVSVLRNQGDGTFVAAGTHAVDFFPGSVSAADLNGDDAIDLVATNRQSHTASVLLNDRAGGFAAAVSYVVGLAPKHEVLVDIDDDGDVDIATADGNSGTVTILLNQGDGGFQWGATVSAGAGPHGIVAVDVDDDGDLDLATADPAMDRMVVLRRGPGLEFDPPRTFAAGAGEIFIVAGDLDGDDRIDLVVPNQLSDDVSVLLNRTGLDPAGCPGDADGDGAVGLLDLLTVLSHWGPCGPVEFCTFCPGDLDASMDVGLADLLQVLSGWGPCS
;
A
#
# COMPACT_ATOMS: atom_id res chain seq x y z
N MET A 1 19.45 11.68 52.22
CA MET A 1 19.69 11.23 50.84
C MET A 1 18.70 10.13 50.55
N ARG A 2 17.86 10.34 49.51
CA ARG A 2 16.78 9.49 48.97
C ARG A 2 15.63 9.14 49.94
N ARG A 3 14.55 9.92 49.84
CA ARG A 3 13.19 9.45 50.12
C ARG A 3 12.62 9.00 48.77
N GLU A 4 12.51 7.70 48.59
CA GLU A 4 11.67 7.12 47.55
C GLU A 4 10.22 7.42 47.94
N SER A 5 9.53 8.20 47.10
CA SER A 5 8.10 8.45 47.25
C SER A 5 7.38 7.29 46.58
N ALA A 6 7.06 6.26 47.37
CA ALA A 6 6.09 5.26 46.99
C ALA A 6 4.74 5.95 46.80
N ILE A 7 4.32 6.15 45.56
CA ILE A 7 2.94 6.50 45.24
C ILE A 7 2.11 5.25 45.58
N SER A 8 1.35 5.39 46.65
CA SER A 8 0.53 4.37 47.27
C SER A 8 -0.50 3.82 46.27
N THR A 9 -0.61 2.50 46.23
CA THR A 9 -1.50 1.66 45.40
C THR A 9 -3.00 1.85 45.72
N THR A 10 -3.41 3.02 46.19
CA THR A 10 -4.74 3.32 46.74
C THR A 10 -5.57 4.24 45.85
N ALA A 11 -5.12 4.52 44.62
CA ALA A 11 -5.92 5.19 43.59
C ALA A 11 -6.68 4.22 42.67
N ILE A 12 -6.47 2.90 42.78
CA ILE A 12 -6.92 1.88 41.80
C ILE A 12 -8.27 1.21 42.19
N GLN A 13 -8.95 1.61 43.26
CA GLN A 13 -10.22 0.96 43.68
C GLN A 13 -11.43 1.89 43.82
N LEU A 14 -11.52 2.96 43.02
CA LEU A 14 -12.73 3.79 42.98
C LEU A 14 -13.19 4.11 41.55
N ALA A 15 -13.23 3.11 40.66
CA ALA A 15 -13.82 3.22 39.32
C ALA A 15 -14.81 2.08 38.99
N VAL A 16 -15.29 1.32 39.99
CA VAL A 16 -16.27 0.24 39.76
C VAL A 16 -17.51 0.46 40.63
N LEU A 17 -18.30 1.49 40.33
CA LEU A 17 -19.73 1.52 40.72
C LEU A 17 -20.59 2.58 40.00
N ILE A 18 -20.30 2.90 38.74
CA ILE A 18 -21.29 3.49 37.85
C ILE A 18 -21.18 2.69 36.57
N GLY A 19 -22.17 1.84 36.29
CA GLY A 19 -22.28 1.09 35.05
C GLY A 19 -22.64 2.01 33.88
N LEU A 20 -21.80 3.01 33.63
CA LEU A 20 -21.69 3.61 32.32
C LEU A 20 -20.80 2.64 31.54
N ALA A 21 -21.43 1.83 30.69
CA ALA A 21 -20.70 1.33 29.55
C ALA A 21 -20.23 2.58 28.81
N VAL A 22 -18.93 2.86 28.88
CA VAL A 22 -18.28 3.71 27.88
C VAL A 22 -18.66 3.04 26.56
N PRO A 23 -19.35 3.72 25.62
CA PRO A 23 -19.46 3.17 24.29
C PRO A 23 -18.03 2.85 23.88
N ALA A 24 -17.75 1.62 23.44
CA ALA A 24 -16.50 1.41 22.73
C ALA A 24 -16.49 2.46 21.62
N GLY A 25 -15.52 3.39 21.66
CA GLY A 25 -15.31 4.33 20.57
C GLY A 25 -15.33 3.49 19.29
N THR A 26 -16.20 3.84 18.35
CA THR A 26 -16.22 3.14 17.08
C THR A 26 -14.86 3.40 16.44
N CYS A 27 -14.08 2.35 16.19
CA CYS A 27 -12.84 2.44 15.42
C CYS A 27 -13.20 2.92 14.02
N GLU A 28 -13.29 4.23 13.85
CA GLU A 28 -13.64 4.85 12.60
C GLU A 28 -12.33 5.15 11.89
N ILE A 29 -12.09 4.50 10.74
CA ILE A 29 -10.95 4.81 9.88
C ILE A 29 -10.86 6.32 9.66
N GLU A 30 -9.75 6.92 10.07
CA GLU A 30 -9.49 8.35 9.99
C GLU A 30 -8.10 8.57 9.41
N PHE A 31 -7.99 9.53 8.49
CA PHE A 31 -6.71 9.99 7.96
C PHE A 31 -6.55 11.46 8.30
N ALA A 32 -5.32 11.87 8.60
CA ALA A 32 -4.98 13.29 8.66
C ALA A 32 -5.29 13.97 7.32
N PRO A 33 -5.55 15.30 7.31
CA PRO A 33 -5.66 16.04 6.06
C PRO A 33 -4.44 15.77 5.16
N PRO A 34 -4.64 15.51 3.85
CA PRO A 34 -3.55 15.13 2.96
C PRO A 34 -2.49 16.23 2.90
N VAL A 35 -1.23 15.81 2.98
CA VAL A 35 -0.08 16.68 2.73
C VAL A 35 0.36 16.47 1.29
N GLU A 36 0.45 17.56 0.54
CA GLU A 36 0.80 17.53 -0.89
C GLU A 36 2.29 17.82 -1.09
N TYR A 37 2.92 16.99 -1.92
CA TYR A 37 4.30 17.15 -2.36
C TYR A 37 4.35 17.36 -3.88
N ASP A 38 4.95 18.47 -4.31
CA ASP A 38 5.11 18.77 -5.74
C ASP A 38 5.84 17.60 -6.45
N ALA A 39 5.25 17.13 -7.56
CA ALA A 39 5.79 16.10 -8.43
C ALA A 39 6.27 16.67 -9.77
N GLY A 40 6.69 15.77 -10.67
CA GLY A 40 6.84 16.14 -12.08
C GLY A 40 5.48 16.20 -12.77
N VAL A 41 5.48 16.50 -14.07
CA VAL A 41 4.26 16.61 -14.87
C VAL A 41 3.61 15.24 -15.07
N PHE A 42 2.31 15.17 -14.79
CA PHE A 42 1.46 13.99 -14.89
C PHE A 42 2.03 12.78 -14.13
N PRO A 43 2.14 12.83 -12.80
CA PRO A 43 2.52 11.67 -12.00
C PRO A 43 1.43 10.59 -12.13
N VAL A 44 1.80 9.32 -12.35
CA VAL A 44 0.84 8.25 -12.67
C VAL A 44 0.96 6.99 -11.82
N ALA A 45 2.09 6.79 -11.14
CA ALA A 45 2.31 5.65 -10.27
C ALA A 45 3.43 5.95 -9.28
N ALA A 46 3.40 5.24 -8.15
CA ALA A 46 4.38 5.32 -7.09
C ALA A 46 4.80 3.93 -6.62
N ALA A 47 5.92 3.86 -5.92
CA ALA A 47 6.36 2.71 -5.13
C ALA A 47 7.10 3.19 -3.87
N LEU A 48 7.07 2.38 -2.81
CA LEU A 48 7.70 2.65 -1.53
C LEU A 48 8.86 1.68 -1.29
N GLY A 49 9.94 2.16 -0.66
CA GLY A 49 11.07 1.35 -0.23
C GLY A 49 12.16 2.19 0.43
N ASP A 50 12.99 1.59 1.29
CA ASP A 50 14.14 2.26 1.92
C ASP A 50 15.28 2.42 0.89
N LEU A 51 15.43 3.61 0.30
CA LEU A 51 16.37 3.89 -0.81
C LEU A 51 17.69 4.47 -0.33
N ASP A 52 17.80 4.93 0.93
CA ASP A 52 19.05 5.43 1.49
C ASP A 52 19.55 4.64 2.71
N GLY A 53 18.85 3.57 3.07
CA GLY A 53 19.27 2.60 4.08
C GLY A 53 19.07 3.08 5.51
N GLU A 54 18.21 4.08 5.74
CA GLU A 54 17.94 4.63 7.07
C GLU A 54 16.77 3.94 7.81
N GLY A 55 16.09 3.01 7.15
CA GLY A 55 15.02 2.19 7.73
C GLY A 55 13.64 2.83 7.68
N THR A 56 13.47 3.93 6.93
CA THR A 56 12.19 4.60 6.66
C THR A 56 11.79 4.35 5.21
N LEU A 57 10.49 4.31 4.92
CA LEU A 57 10.02 4.11 3.54
C LEU A 57 10.14 5.42 2.76
N ASP A 58 10.97 5.41 1.72
CA ASP A 58 11.08 6.48 0.72
C ASP A 58 10.09 6.27 -0.42
N LEU A 59 9.92 7.30 -1.25
CA LEU A 59 8.92 7.33 -2.30
C LEU A 59 9.55 7.53 -3.69
N VAL A 60 9.22 6.63 -4.61
CA VAL A 60 9.53 6.72 -6.05
C VAL A 60 8.26 7.09 -6.80
N VAL A 61 8.28 8.16 -7.60
CA VAL A 61 7.12 8.64 -8.38
C VAL A 61 7.46 8.68 -9.86
N THR A 62 6.61 8.11 -10.71
CA THR A 62 6.79 8.15 -12.17
C THR A 62 6.00 9.29 -12.80
N ASN A 63 6.71 10.21 -13.46
CA ASN A 63 6.15 11.41 -14.07
C ASN A 63 6.00 11.21 -15.58
N ARG A 64 4.79 10.86 -16.00
CA ARG A 64 4.48 10.50 -17.40
C ARG A 64 4.79 11.63 -18.37
N GLY A 65 4.51 12.87 -17.98
CA GLY A 65 4.66 14.07 -18.80
C GLY A 65 6.11 14.49 -18.98
N ASP A 66 6.94 14.33 -17.96
CA ASP A 66 8.34 14.76 -17.95
C ASP A 66 9.33 13.68 -18.40
N ALA A 67 8.88 12.44 -18.58
CA ALA A 67 9.74 11.30 -18.89
C ALA A 67 10.76 11.01 -17.76
N THR A 68 10.38 11.31 -16.51
CA THR A 68 11.24 11.17 -15.33
C THR A 68 10.64 10.28 -14.25
N VAL A 69 11.51 9.85 -13.35
CA VAL A 69 11.18 9.32 -12.03
C VAL A 69 11.66 10.34 -11.00
N SER A 70 10.81 10.77 -10.08
CA SER A 70 11.18 11.55 -8.90
C SER A 70 11.43 10.62 -7.71
N ILE A 71 12.46 10.93 -6.93
CA ILE A 71 12.82 10.22 -5.71
C ILE A 71 12.65 11.18 -4.54
N TYR A 72 11.88 10.79 -3.54
CA TYR A 72 11.65 11.53 -2.32
C TYR A 72 12.15 10.73 -1.12
N LEU A 73 13.04 11.32 -0.34
CA LEU A 73 13.50 10.73 0.91
C LEU A 73 12.61 11.14 2.06
N ASN A 74 12.29 10.20 2.94
CA ASN A 74 11.37 10.36 4.06
C ASN A 74 12.12 10.64 5.38
N ASP A 75 11.77 11.72 6.07
CA ASP A 75 12.38 12.10 7.35
C ASP A 75 11.98 11.22 8.55
N GLY A 76 11.25 10.13 8.30
CA GLY A 76 10.75 9.18 9.29
C GLY A 76 9.58 9.72 10.12
N ARG A 77 8.92 10.79 9.66
CA ARG A 77 7.72 11.37 10.27
C ARG A 77 6.66 11.68 9.23
N GLY A 78 6.68 10.97 8.10
CA GLY A 78 5.85 11.22 6.93
C GLY A 78 6.26 12.45 6.11
N GLY A 79 7.40 13.07 6.42
CA GLY A 79 7.90 14.27 5.76
C GLY A 79 8.84 13.95 4.60
N PHE A 80 8.41 14.21 3.36
CA PHE A 80 9.21 13.93 2.17
C PHE A 80 10.02 15.11 1.63
N THR A 81 11.26 14.86 1.19
CA THR A 81 12.10 15.80 0.44
C THR A 81 12.48 15.24 -0.92
N ASN A 82 12.23 15.97 -2.01
CA ASN A 82 12.67 15.57 -3.35
C ASN A 82 14.20 15.57 -3.43
N ALA A 83 14.80 14.39 -3.52
CA ALA A 83 16.24 14.19 -3.54
C ALA A 83 16.79 14.13 -4.96
N ALA A 84 16.03 13.54 -5.90
CA ALA A 84 16.46 13.38 -7.28
C ALA A 84 15.30 13.33 -8.27
N SER A 85 15.60 13.64 -9.53
CA SER A 85 14.75 13.34 -10.67
C SER A 85 15.59 12.76 -11.82
N VAL A 86 15.27 11.54 -12.24
CA VAL A 86 16.04 10.78 -13.23
C VAL A 86 15.22 10.61 -14.50
N THR A 87 15.79 10.95 -15.66
CA THR A 87 15.14 10.72 -16.96
C THR A 87 15.25 9.24 -17.35
N VAL A 88 14.12 8.58 -17.58
CA VAL A 88 14.05 7.13 -17.88
C VAL A 88 13.49 6.83 -19.28
N GLY A 89 12.78 7.78 -19.87
CA GLY A 89 12.15 7.61 -21.18
C GLY A 89 10.69 8.06 -21.21
N PRO A 90 10.06 8.13 -22.38
CA PRO A 90 8.74 8.71 -22.53
C PRO A 90 7.63 7.86 -21.88
N GLN A 91 6.75 8.52 -21.13
CA GLN A 91 5.61 7.88 -20.46
C GLN A 91 6.01 6.70 -19.56
N PRO A 92 6.87 6.91 -18.53
CA PRO A 92 7.09 5.90 -17.52
C PRO A 92 5.77 5.50 -16.85
N ARG A 93 5.66 4.24 -16.46
CA ARG A 93 4.50 3.67 -15.73
C ARG A 93 4.98 2.96 -14.46
N SER A 94 4.13 2.13 -13.85
CA SER A 94 4.31 1.56 -12.50
C SER A 94 5.71 0.98 -12.29
N PRO A 95 6.52 1.58 -11.39
CA PRO A 95 7.85 1.09 -11.09
C PRO A 95 7.80 -0.14 -10.15
N ALA A 96 8.86 -0.94 -10.14
CA ALA A 96 9.15 -1.91 -9.09
C ALA A 96 10.47 -1.54 -8.40
N ILE A 97 10.57 -1.89 -7.12
CA ILE A 97 11.73 -1.64 -6.27
C ILE A 97 12.24 -2.97 -5.72
N ALA A 98 13.53 -3.25 -5.86
CA ALA A 98 14.21 -4.40 -5.25
C ALA A 98 15.73 -4.24 -5.35
N ASP A 99 16.51 -4.98 -4.56
CA ASP A 99 17.97 -5.08 -4.75
C ASP A 99 18.27 -5.98 -5.96
N PHE A 100 18.61 -5.38 -7.11
CA PHE A 100 18.88 -6.13 -8.34
C PHE A 100 20.34 -6.56 -8.46
N ASN A 101 21.26 -5.97 -7.71
CA ASN A 101 22.71 -6.21 -7.86
C ASN A 101 23.35 -6.93 -6.66
N GLY A 102 22.58 -7.19 -5.60
CA GLY A 102 23.00 -7.88 -4.39
C GLY A 102 23.86 -7.05 -3.44
N ASP A 103 23.83 -5.72 -3.53
CA ASP A 103 24.63 -4.82 -2.68
C ASP A 103 23.89 -4.34 -1.42
N GLY A 104 22.61 -4.67 -1.29
CA GLY A 104 21.75 -4.32 -0.17
C GLY A 104 21.03 -2.97 -0.31
N ALA A 105 21.30 -2.19 -1.36
CA ALA A 105 20.53 -1.00 -1.69
C ALA A 105 19.37 -1.35 -2.63
N LEU A 106 18.21 -0.74 -2.39
CA LEU A 106 17.07 -0.94 -3.27
C LEU A 106 17.22 -0.14 -4.58
N ASP A 107 17.10 -0.84 -5.70
CA ASP A 107 17.14 -0.33 -7.07
C ASP A 107 15.72 -0.12 -7.63
N VAL A 108 15.61 0.49 -8.82
CA VAL A 108 14.30 0.79 -9.44
C VAL A 108 14.22 0.26 -10.88
N ALA A 109 13.15 -0.45 -11.22
CA ALA A 109 12.81 -0.86 -12.58
C ALA A 109 11.55 -0.14 -13.06
N VAL A 110 11.56 0.42 -14.28
CA VAL A 110 10.47 1.26 -14.80
C VAL A 110 10.10 0.86 -16.23
N PRO A 111 8.85 0.45 -16.48
CA PRO A 111 8.36 0.17 -17.83
C PRO A 111 8.06 1.47 -18.59
N ILE A 112 8.42 1.49 -19.87
CA ILE A 112 8.25 2.67 -20.74
C ILE A 112 7.11 2.42 -21.74
N TRP A 113 6.01 3.16 -21.59
CA TRP A 113 4.71 2.85 -22.20
C TRP A 113 4.42 3.49 -23.56
N ALA A 114 5.28 4.41 -24.03
CA ALA A 114 4.98 5.18 -25.24
C ALA A 114 4.76 4.28 -26.49
N GLU A 115 4.08 4.83 -27.50
CA GLU A 115 3.74 4.07 -28.71
C GLU A 115 4.99 3.48 -29.38
N GLY A 116 5.01 2.16 -29.57
CA GLY A 116 6.13 1.43 -30.15
C GLY A 116 7.27 1.08 -29.19
N GLU A 117 7.21 1.53 -27.94
CA GLU A 117 8.18 1.16 -26.90
C GLU A 117 8.04 -0.29 -26.48
N ARG A 118 9.17 -0.84 -26.07
CA ARG A 118 9.36 -2.27 -25.78
C ARG A 118 10.49 -2.47 -24.77
N ARG A 119 10.51 -1.64 -23.73
CA ARG A 119 11.64 -1.56 -22.80
C ARG A 119 11.20 -1.31 -21.36
N VAL A 120 11.92 -1.95 -20.46
CA VAL A 120 12.01 -1.61 -19.03
C VAL A 120 13.38 -1.00 -18.80
N SER A 121 13.42 0.15 -18.12
CA SER A 121 14.65 0.83 -17.73
C SER A 121 14.95 0.53 -16.26
N VAL A 122 16.16 0.05 -15.96
CA VAL A 122 16.63 -0.28 -14.62
C VAL A 122 17.64 0.77 -14.16
N LEU A 123 17.45 1.28 -12.95
CA LEU A 123 18.27 2.29 -12.30
C LEU A 123 18.90 1.68 -11.06
N ILE A 124 20.22 1.56 -11.06
CA ILE A 124 20.98 1.04 -9.91
C ILE A 124 21.25 2.18 -8.93
N ASN A 125 20.91 1.96 -7.67
CA ASN A 125 21.10 2.87 -6.55
C ASN A 125 22.52 2.74 -5.97
N ASP A 126 23.06 3.83 -5.44
CA ASP A 126 24.36 3.86 -4.75
C ASP A 126 24.25 3.70 -3.22
N GLY A 127 23.02 3.48 -2.72
CA GLY A 127 22.71 3.31 -1.30
C GLY A 127 22.58 4.62 -0.53
N SER A 128 22.49 5.75 -1.22
CA SER A 128 22.24 7.07 -0.62
C SER A 128 21.13 7.85 -1.34
N GLY A 129 20.23 7.13 -2.00
CA GLY A 129 19.20 7.69 -2.89
C GLY A 129 19.74 8.22 -4.23
N GLY A 130 21.02 7.98 -4.54
CA GLY A 130 21.66 8.38 -5.80
C GLY A 130 21.60 7.26 -6.83
N PHE A 131 21.15 7.56 -8.06
CA PHE A 131 20.99 6.55 -9.11
C PHE A 131 21.99 6.70 -10.26
N ALA A 132 22.50 5.57 -10.73
CA ALA A 132 23.26 5.47 -11.97
C ALA A 132 22.39 5.81 -13.20
N SER A 133 23.05 5.98 -14.36
CA SER A 133 22.30 6.14 -15.62
C SER A 133 21.48 4.88 -15.91
N PRO A 134 20.21 5.02 -16.36
CA PRO A 134 19.36 3.86 -16.61
C PRO A 134 19.94 2.93 -17.68
N VAL A 135 19.74 1.63 -17.49
CA VAL A 135 20.05 0.58 -18.46
C VAL A 135 18.75 -0.05 -18.94
N ASP A 136 18.64 -0.28 -20.25
CA ASP A 136 17.38 -0.67 -20.88
C ASP A 136 17.39 -2.12 -21.33
N TYR A 137 16.30 -2.83 -21.02
CA TYR A 137 16.10 -4.23 -21.38
C TYR A 137 14.85 -4.38 -22.23
N GLU A 138 14.94 -5.17 -23.30
CA GLU A 138 13.85 -5.38 -24.25
C GLU A 138 12.77 -6.30 -23.68
N VAL A 139 11.50 -5.89 -23.83
CA VAL A 139 10.30 -6.64 -23.44
C VAL A 139 9.25 -6.58 -24.57
N GLY A 140 8.01 -6.99 -24.29
CA GLY A 140 6.89 -6.87 -25.22
C GLY A 140 6.45 -5.43 -25.48
N LEU A 141 5.43 -5.26 -26.33
CA LEU A 141 4.99 -3.94 -26.79
C LEU A 141 4.13 -3.22 -25.74
N ARG A 142 4.45 -1.93 -25.49
CA ARG A 142 3.81 -1.06 -24.50
C ARG A 142 3.72 -1.74 -23.13
N PRO A 143 4.87 -1.93 -22.45
CA PRO A 143 4.89 -2.45 -21.09
C PRO A 143 4.21 -1.45 -20.13
N ARG A 144 3.25 -1.92 -19.31
CA ARG A 144 2.48 -1.07 -18.39
C ARG A 144 2.95 -1.14 -16.94
N THR A 145 3.21 -2.35 -16.45
CA THR A 145 3.63 -2.60 -15.08
C THR A 145 4.77 -3.59 -15.11
N VAL A 146 5.63 -3.50 -14.11
CA VAL A 146 6.69 -4.47 -13.85
C VAL A 146 6.56 -4.92 -12.40
N VAL A 147 6.82 -6.19 -12.14
CA VAL A 147 6.94 -6.77 -10.80
C VAL A 147 8.32 -7.40 -10.66
N ALA A 148 8.86 -7.36 -9.44
CA ALA A 148 10.18 -7.90 -9.10
C ALA A 148 10.01 -9.09 -8.15
N ALA A 149 10.57 -10.25 -8.51
CA ALA A 149 10.52 -11.48 -7.70
C ALA A 149 11.60 -12.47 -8.15
N ASP A 150 12.03 -13.39 -7.28
CA ASP A 150 12.89 -14.52 -7.66
C ASP A 150 12.03 -15.59 -8.39
N LEU A 151 12.07 -15.59 -9.73
CA LEU A 151 11.18 -16.43 -10.56
C LEU A 151 11.83 -17.75 -10.96
N ASP A 152 13.13 -17.94 -10.76
CA ASP A 152 13.82 -19.21 -11.04
C ASP A 152 14.52 -19.84 -9.82
N GLY A 153 14.31 -19.27 -8.64
CA GLY A 153 14.76 -19.80 -7.37
C GLY A 153 16.29 -19.73 -7.18
N ASP A 154 16.99 -18.89 -7.94
CA ASP A 154 18.44 -18.72 -7.85
C ASP A 154 18.88 -17.67 -6.81
N GLY A 155 17.91 -16.95 -6.25
CA GLY A 155 18.09 -15.91 -5.22
C GLY A 155 18.36 -14.52 -5.78
N ALA A 156 18.48 -14.34 -7.09
CA ALA A 156 18.49 -13.03 -7.74
C ALA A 156 17.07 -12.59 -8.07
N VAL A 157 16.76 -11.31 -7.86
CA VAL A 157 15.42 -10.79 -8.14
C VAL A 157 15.25 -10.54 -9.64
N ASP A 158 14.37 -11.29 -10.28
CA ASP A 158 13.97 -11.18 -11.68
C ASP A 158 12.88 -10.12 -11.89
N LEU A 159 12.54 -9.85 -13.16
CA LEU A 159 11.44 -8.95 -13.53
C LEU A 159 10.42 -9.65 -14.42
N ALA A 160 9.13 -9.43 -14.14
CA ALA A 160 8.03 -9.77 -15.05
C ALA A 160 7.24 -8.52 -15.45
N THR A 161 6.88 -8.39 -16.72
CA THR A 161 6.28 -7.16 -17.27
C THR A 161 5.03 -7.44 -18.09
N ALA A 162 3.91 -6.79 -17.74
CA ALA A 162 2.66 -6.85 -18.50
C ALA A 162 2.75 -5.97 -19.76
N ASN A 163 2.68 -6.60 -20.93
CA ASN A 163 2.83 -5.91 -22.22
C ASN A 163 1.48 -5.78 -22.91
N PHE A 164 0.92 -4.58 -22.82
CA PHE A 164 -0.48 -4.34 -23.16
C PHE A 164 -0.80 -4.58 -24.63
N GLU A 165 0.10 -4.22 -25.55
CA GLU A 165 -0.15 -4.38 -26.99
C GLU A 165 0.30 -5.73 -27.55
N SER A 166 1.27 -6.42 -26.95
CA SER A 166 1.64 -7.78 -27.36
C SER A 166 0.76 -8.86 -26.74
N HIS A 167 -0.04 -8.53 -25.72
CA HIS A 167 -0.94 -9.48 -25.04
C HIS A 167 -0.17 -10.64 -24.39
N ASP A 168 0.97 -10.30 -23.78
CA ASP A 168 1.85 -11.23 -23.11
C ASP A 168 2.47 -10.61 -21.85
N VAL A 169 3.04 -11.48 -21.02
CA VAL A 169 3.96 -11.12 -19.95
C VAL A 169 5.38 -11.47 -20.40
N SER A 170 6.31 -10.53 -20.29
CA SER A 170 7.74 -10.77 -20.56
C SER A 170 8.46 -11.06 -19.25
N VAL A 171 9.36 -12.03 -19.24
CA VAL A 171 10.22 -12.33 -18.08
C VAL A 171 11.67 -11.99 -18.44
N LEU A 172 12.32 -11.23 -17.56
CA LEU A 172 13.73 -10.88 -17.62
C LEU A 172 14.41 -11.50 -16.40
N ARG A 173 15.33 -12.42 -16.65
CA ARG A 173 16.10 -13.09 -15.60
C ARG A 173 17.34 -12.30 -15.23
N ASN A 174 17.49 -12.01 -13.96
CA ASN A 174 18.66 -11.35 -13.39
C ASN A 174 19.86 -12.29 -13.36
N GLN A 175 21.07 -11.76 -13.54
CA GLN A 175 22.31 -12.52 -13.40
C GLN A 175 22.95 -12.35 -12.01
N GLY A 176 22.27 -11.64 -11.09
CA GLY A 176 22.72 -11.37 -9.72
C GLY A 176 23.71 -10.21 -9.61
N ASP A 177 23.88 -9.42 -10.67
CA ASP A 177 24.77 -8.25 -10.73
C ASP A 177 24.08 -7.00 -11.28
N GLY A 178 22.74 -7.00 -11.30
CA GLY A 178 21.91 -5.94 -11.91
C GLY A 178 21.81 -6.03 -13.43
N THR A 179 22.37 -7.07 -14.06
CA THR A 179 22.19 -7.34 -15.48
C THR A 179 21.10 -8.37 -15.75
N PHE A 180 20.25 -8.08 -16.74
CA PHE A 180 19.10 -8.93 -17.08
C PHE A 180 19.22 -9.53 -18.48
N VAL A 181 18.70 -10.74 -18.63
CA VAL A 181 18.57 -11.44 -19.92
C VAL A 181 17.13 -11.87 -20.15
N ALA A 182 16.68 -11.87 -21.41
CA ALA A 182 15.34 -12.35 -21.75
C ALA A 182 15.18 -13.84 -21.38
N ALA A 183 14.13 -14.15 -20.62
CA ALA A 183 13.82 -15.49 -20.13
C ALA A 183 12.52 -16.07 -20.71
N GLY A 184 11.72 -15.28 -21.40
CA GLY A 184 10.54 -15.78 -22.10
C GLY A 184 9.47 -14.72 -22.30
N THR A 185 8.49 -15.04 -23.14
CA THR A 185 7.23 -14.32 -23.21
C THR A 185 6.08 -15.31 -23.11
N HIS A 186 5.10 -14.97 -22.29
CA HIS A 186 3.99 -15.85 -21.94
C HIS A 186 2.68 -15.19 -22.33
N ALA A 187 1.98 -15.80 -23.28
CA ALA A 187 0.72 -15.28 -23.76
C ALA A 187 -0.33 -15.29 -22.63
N VAL A 188 -1.02 -14.16 -22.49
CA VAL A 188 -2.19 -14.00 -21.64
C VAL A 188 -3.36 -13.51 -22.50
N ASP A 189 -4.46 -13.15 -21.86
CA ASP A 189 -5.60 -12.58 -22.58
C ASP A 189 -5.34 -11.13 -23.05
N PHE A 190 -6.33 -10.53 -23.70
CA PHE A 190 -6.15 -9.27 -24.40
C PHE A 190 -5.97 -8.07 -23.46
N PHE A 191 -4.90 -7.33 -23.74
CA PHE A 191 -4.54 -6.06 -23.12
C PHE A 191 -4.27 -6.17 -21.61
N PRO A 192 -3.23 -6.93 -21.20
CA PRO A 192 -2.83 -7.01 -19.80
C PRO A 192 -2.45 -5.63 -19.28
N GLY A 193 -3.11 -5.21 -18.21
CA GLY A 193 -2.99 -3.91 -17.60
C GLY A 193 -2.06 -3.90 -16.39
N SER A 194 -1.95 -5.02 -15.69
CA SER A 194 -1.11 -5.20 -14.52
C SER A 194 -0.57 -6.63 -14.47
N VAL A 195 0.51 -6.82 -13.70
CA VAL A 195 1.07 -8.13 -13.35
C VAL A 195 1.53 -8.10 -11.90
N SER A 196 1.22 -9.16 -11.16
CA SER A 196 1.61 -9.38 -9.76
C SER A 196 2.20 -10.78 -9.60
N ALA A 197 2.96 -11.00 -8.53
CA ALA A 197 3.71 -12.23 -8.30
C ALA A 197 3.53 -12.74 -6.86
N ALA A 198 3.23 -14.03 -6.70
CA ALA A 198 3.11 -14.73 -5.40
C ALA A 198 3.15 -16.25 -5.63
N ASP A 199 3.41 -17.04 -4.60
CA ASP A 199 3.17 -18.49 -4.63
C ASP A 199 1.65 -18.74 -4.51
N LEU A 200 1.02 -19.28 -5.55
CA LEU A 200 -0.43 -19.48 -5.60
C LEU A 200 -0.83 -20.95 -5.41
N ASN A 201 0.12 -21.88 -5.34
CA ASN A 201 -0.19 -23.31 -5.25
C ASN A 201 0.57 -24.03 -4.11
N GLY A 202 1.34 -23.29 -3.31
CA GLY A 202 2.07 -23.77 -2.15
C GLY A 202 3.29 -24.61 -2.50
N ASP A 203 3.88 -24.43 -3.68
CA ASP A 203 5.08 -25.17 -4.12
C ASP A 203 6.41 -24.41 -3.98
N ASP A 204 6.36 -23.25 -3.32
CA ASP A 204 7.47 -22.30 -3.13
C ASP A 204 8.04 -21.75 -4.45
N ALA A 205 7.34 -21.89 -5.59
CA ALA A 205 7.63 -21.19 -6.83
C ALA A 205 6.76 -19.94 -6.93
N ILE A 206 7.37 -18.82 -7.31
CA ILE A 206 6.61 -17.58 -7.50
C ILE A 206 5.89 -17.63 -8.85
N ASP A 207 4.56 -17.63 -8.79
CA ASP A 207 3.65 -17.58 -9.94
C ASP A 207 3.35 -16.14 -10.36
N LEU A 208 2.66 -15.97 -11.49
CA LEU A 208 2.25 -14.66 -11.99
C LEU A 208 0.75 -14.57 -12.22
N VAL A 209 0.16 -13.42 -11.89
CA VAL A 209 -1.23 -13.06 -12.25
C VAL A 209 -1.20 -11.81 -13.10
N ALA A 210 -1.89 -11.81 -14.24
CA ALA A 210 -2.04 -10.64 -15.09
C ALA A 210 -3.52 -10.29 -15.30
N THR A 211 -3.93 -9.05 -14.99
CA THR A 211 -5.30 -8.58 -15.30
C THR A 211 -5.43 -8.07 -16.72
N ASN A 212 -6.39 -8.63 -17.47
CA ASN A 212 -6.58 -8.38 -18.90
C ASN A 212 -7.76 -7.43 -19.12
N ARG A 213 -7.43 -6.16 -19.34
CA ARG A 213 -8.40 -5.07 -19.36
C ARG A 213 -9.50 -5.29 -20.40
N GLN A 214 -9.16 -5.73 -21.61
CA GLN A 214 -10.16 -5.88 -22.66
C GLN A 214 -10.93 -7.20 -22.56
N SER A 215 -10.27 -8.28 -22.10
CA SER A 215 -10.93 -9.58 -21.95
C SER A 215 -11.79 -9.68 -20.69
N HIS A 216 -11.61 -8.79 -19.71
CA HIS A 216 -12.32 -8.84 -18.42
C HIS A 216 -11.98 -10.12 -17.65
N THR A 217 -10.70 -10.48 -17.65
CA THR A 217 -10.17 -11.68 -17.01
C THR A 217 -8.92 -11.39 -16.19
N ALA A 218 -8.62 -12.24 -15.21
CA ALA A 218 -7.30 -12.38 -14.60
C ALA A 218 -6.68 -13.70 -15.09
N SER A 219 -5.50 -13.64 -15.72
CA SER A 219 -4.75 -14.80 -16.20
C SER A 219 -3.71 -15.21 -15.17
N VAL A 220 -3.75 -16.48 -14.74
CA VAL A 220 -2.80 -17.09 -13.80
C VAL A 220 -1.80 -17.93 -14.58
N LEU A 221 -0.52 -17.73 -14.33
CA LEU A 221 0.60 -18.48 -14.90
C LEU A 221 1.37 -19.16 -13.77
N LEU A 222 1.19 -20.48 -13.64
CA LEU A 222 1.92 -21.26 -12.65
C LEU A 222 3.36 -21.53 -13.11
N ASN A 223 4.31 -21.30 -12.22
CA ASN A 223 5.75 -21.45 -12.42
C ASN A 223 6.22 -22.85 -12.04
N ASP A 224 7.27 -23.34 -12.69
CA ASP A 224 7.94 -24.61 -12.37
C ASP A 224 9.22 -24.43 -11.53
N ARG A 225 9.48 -23.19 -11.07
CA ARG A 225 10.67 -22.76 -10.33
C ARG A 225 11.99 -22.91 -11.10
N ALA A 226 11.96 -23.32 -12.36
CA ALA A 226 13.13 -23.36 -13.24
C ALA A 226 13.06 -22.25 -14.30
N GLY A 227 12.26 -21.21 -14.05
CA GLY A 227 11.97 -20.11 -14.96
C GLY A 227 10.98 -20.48 -16.08
N GLY A 228 10.29 -21.62 -15.97
CA GLY A 228 9.26 -22.05 -16.90
C GLY A 228 7.86 -21.82 -16.36
N PHE A 229 6.96 -21.28 -17.20
CA PHE A 229 5.55 -21.10 -16.84
C PHE A 229 4.64 -22.03 -17.64
N ALA A 230 3.64 -22.59 -16.97
CA ALA A 230 2.52 -23.28 -17.59
C ALA A 230 1.70 -22.33 -18.48
N ALA A 231 0.84 -22.90 -19.33
CA ALA A 231 -0.09 -22.11 -20.11
C ALA A 231 -1.08 -21.39 -19.18
N ALA A 232 -1.35 -20.11 -19.47
CA ALA A 232 -2.21 -19.28 -18.64
C ALA A 232 -3.63 -19.85 -18.51
N VAL A 233 -4.16 -19.82 -17.29
CA VAL A 233 -5.56 -20.11 -16.97
C VAL A 233 -6.25 -18.80 -16.60
N SER A 234 -7.32 -18.45 -17.32
CA SER A 234 -8.02 -17.18 -17.12
C SER A 234 -9.34 -17.34 -16.38
N TYR A 235 -9.58 -16.44 -15.42
CA TYR A 235 -10.80 -16.33 -14.64
C TYR A 235 -11.51 -15.02 -14.98
N VAL A 236 -12.84 -15.06 -15.10
CA VAL A 236 -13.64 -13.86 -15.41
C VAL A 236 -13.74 -12.98 -14.16
N VAL A 237 -13.48 -11.68 -14.34
CA VAL A 237 -13.65 -10.64 -13.32
C VAL A 237 -14.58 -9.54 -13.85
N GLY A 238 -14.70 -8.42 -13.14
CA GLY A 238 -15.49 -7.29 -13.59
C GLY A 238 -14.94 -6.63 -14.86
N LEU A 239 -15.66 -5.62 -15.35
CA LEU A 239 -15.37 -4.96 -16.61
C LEU A 239 -14.15 -4.05 -16.49
N ALA A 240 -13.23 -4.20 -17.43
CA ALA A 240 -12.00 -3.45 -17.56
C ALA A 240 -11.16 -3.41 -16.26
N PRO A 241 -10.71 -4.58 -15.76
CA PRO A 241 -9.81 -4.63 -14.61
C PRO A 241 -8.56 -3.81 -14.92
N LYS A 242 -8.14 -2.98 -13.97
CA LYS A 242 -7.02 -2.04 -14.15
C LYS A 242 -5.77 -2.41 -13.38
N HIS A 243 -5.95 -3.06 -12.23
CA HIS A 243 -4.92 -3.49 -11.31
C HIS A 243 -5.44 -4.67 -10.47
N GLU A 244 -4.53 -5.45 -9.93
CA GLU A 244 -4.81 -6.52 -8.96
C GLU A 244 -3.91 -6.40 -7.74
N VAL A 245 -4.34 -6.99 -6.63
CA VAL A 245 -3.50 -7.29 -5.47
C VAL A 245 -3.65 -8.77 -5.14
N LEU A 246 -2.54 -9.38 -4.73
CA LEU A 246 -2.47 -10.78 -4.32
C LEU A 246 -2.30 -10.81 -2.80
N VAL A 247 -3.24 -11.43 -2.11
CA VAL A 247 -3.33 -11.40 -0.65
C VAL A 247 -4.22 -12.54 -0.18
N ASP A 248 -3.94 -13.14 0.97
CA ASP A 248 -4.88 -14.02 1.68
C ASP A 248 -5.99 -13.14 2.27
N ILE A 249 -7.14 -13.05 1.60
CA ILE A 249 -8.22 -12.11 1.97
C ILE A 249 -9.29 -12.76 2.85
N ASP A 250 -9.29 -14.09 2.99
CA ASP A 250 -10.22 -14.82 3.85
C ASP A 250 -9.55 -15.60 5.01
N ASP A 251 -8.25 -15.36 5.19
CA ASP A 251 -7.36 -15.89 6.25
C ASP A 251 -7.28 -17.42 6.26
N ASP A 252 -7.37 -18.05 5.09
CA ASP A 252 -7.29 -19.50 4.95
C ASP A 252 -5.85 -20.03 4.70
N GLY A 253 -4.91 -19.10 4.48
CA GLY A 253 -3.50 -19.36 4.24
C GLY A 253 -3.10 -19.44 2.76
N ASP A 254 -4.07 -19.37 1.83
CA ASP A 254 -3.82 -19.37 0.39
C ASP A 254 -3.91 -17.94 -0.16
N VAL A 255 -3.01 -17.58 -1.09
CA VAL A 255 -3.02 -16.23 -1.67
C VAL A 255 -4.15 -16.09 -2.70
N ASP A 256 -5.07 -15.15 -2.47
CA ASP A 256 -6.21 -14.82 -3.32
C ASP A 256 -5.91 -13.70 -4.33
N ILE A 257 -6.88 -13.42 -5.21
CA ILE A 257 -6.83 -12.31 -6.17
C ILE A 257 -7.97 -11.33 -5.91
N ALA A 258 -7.65 -10.05 -5.70
CA ALA A 258 -8.63 -8.96 -5.75
C ALA A 258 -8.33 -8.02 -6.93
N THR A 259 -9.32 -7.73 -7.79
CA THR A 259 -9.16 -6.88 -8.99
C THR A 259 -9.98 -5.60 -8.92
N ALA A 260 -9.38 -4.45 -9.23
CA ALA A 260 -10.07 -3.18 -9.40
C ALA A 260 -10.71 -3.07 -10.80
N ASP A 261 -12.03 -3.22 -10.87
CA ASP A 261 -12.79 -3.31 -12.13
C ASP A 261 -13.34 -1.94 -12.54
N GLY A 262 -12.49 -1.16 -13.19
CA GLY A 262 -12.74 0.27 -13.43
C GLY A 262 -13.98 0.61 -14.26
N ASN A 263 -14.49 -0.27 -15.12
CA ASN A 263 -15.75 -0.01 -15.84
C ASN A 263 -16.98 -0.56 -15.12
N SER A 264 -16.78 -1.48 -14.15
CA SER A 264 -17.86 -1.98 -13.30
C SER A 264 -18.12 -1.10 -12.08
N GLY A 265 -17.11 -0.36 -11.61
CA GLY A 265 -17.20 0.35 -10.32
C GLY A 265 -17.10 -0.61 -9.13
N THR A 266 -16.41 -1.74 -9.30
CA THR A 266 -16.36 -2.82 -8.32
C THR A 266 -14.94 -3.31 -8.08
N VAL A 267 -14.76 -4.03 -6.97
CA VAL A 267 -13.68 -4.99 -6.80
C VAL A 267 -14.26 -6.40 -6.93
N THR A 268 -13.59 -7.25 -7.71
CA THR A 268 -13.89 -8.70 -7.75
C THR A 268 -12.86 -9.45 -6.92
N ILE A 269 -13.30 -10.35 -6.05
CA ILE A 269 -12.46 -11.23 -5.24
C ILE A 269 -12.60 -12.66 -5.78
N LEU A 270 -11.47 -13.27 -6.11
CA LEU A 270 -11.36 -14.68 -6.48
C LEU A 270 -10.58 -15.40 -5.40
N LEU A 271 -11.20 -16.41 -4.79
CA LEU A 271 -10.60 -17.23 -3.75
C LEU A 271 -9.79 -18.37 -4.35
N ASN A 272 -8.57 -18.51 -3.89
CA ASN A 272 -7.69 -19.63 -4.21
C ASN A 272 -8.21 -20.91 -3.55
N GLN A 273 -7.88 -22.06 -4.12
CA GLN A 273 -8.27 -23.39 -3.63
C GLN A 273 -7.07 -24.21 -3.17
N GLY A 274 -5.92 -23.55 -2.98
CA GLY A 274 -4.65 -24.13 -2.53
C GLY A 274 -3.88 -24.89 -3.61
N ASP A 275 -4.32 -24.82 -4.87
CA ASP A 275 -3.68 -25.50 -6.00
C ASP A 275 -3.44 -24.59 -7.22
N GLY A 276 -3.56 -23.26 -7.04
CA GLY A 276 -3.54 -22.28 -8.12
C GLY A 276 -4.86 -22.20 -8.91
N GLY A 277 -5.86 -22.98 -8.51
CA GLY A 277 -7.24 -22.90 -8.98
C GLY A 277 -8.03 -21.84 -8.23
N PHE A 278 -8.79 -21.01 -8.95
CA PHE A 278 -9.59 -19.94 -8.32
C PHE A 278 -11.09 -20.13 -8.52
N GLN A 279 -11.87 -19.75 -7.51
CA GLN A 279 -13.33 -19.62 -7.61
C GLN A 279 -13.78 -18.21 -7.26
N TRP A 280 -15.00 -17.85 -7.65
CA TRP A 280 -15.56 -16.56 -7.28
C TRP A 280 -15.85 -16.51 -5.77
N GLY A 281 -15.30 -15.50 -5.09
CA GLY A 281 -15.56 -15.23 -3.67
C GLY A 281 -16.63 -14.16 -3.50
N ALA A 282 -16.33 -12.94 -3.95
CA ALA A 282 -17.21 -11.79 -3.77
C ALA A 282 -17.07 -10.73 -4.88
N THR A 283 -18.04 -9.82 -4.90
CA THR A 283 -17.95 -8.57 -5.67
C THR A 283 -18.44 -7.43 -4.81
N VAL A 284 -17.59 -6.43 -4.62
CA VAL A 284 -17.83 -5.30 -3.70
C VAL A 284 -17.88 -4.01 -4.51
N SER A 285 -18.79 -3.09 -4.18
CA SER A 285 -18.81 -1.77 -4.83
C SER A 285 -17.61 -0.94 -4.36
N ALA A 286 -16.87 -0.35 -5.29
CA ALA A 286 -15.61 0.35 -5.01
C ALA A 286 -15.58 1.73 -5.71
N GLY A 287 -16.73 2.38 -5.80
CA GLY A 287 -16.88 3.67 -6.48
C GLY A 287 -17.28 3.55 -7.95
N ALA A 288 -16.95 4.57 -8.74
CA ALA A 288 -17.37 4.71 -10.13
C ALA A 288 -16.30 4.27 -11.13
N GLY A 289 -15.03 4.23 -10.73
CA GLY A 289 -13.97 3.81 -11.63
C GLY A 289 -12.67 3.40 -10.94
N PRO A 290 -12.69 2.42 -10.02
CA PRO A 290 -11.51 2.02 -9.26
C PRO A 290 -10.34 1.71 -10.20
N HIS A 291 -9.15 2.21 -9.86
CA HIS A 291 -7.94 2.06 -10.65
C HIS A 291 -6.86 1.27 -9.92
N GLY A 292 -6.14 1.90 -8.99
CA GLY A 292 -5.24 1.20 -8.08
C GLY A 292 -6.01 0.50 -6.96
N ILE A 293 -5.46 -0.59 -6.45
CA ILE A 293 -5.95 -1.32 -5.28
C ILE A 293 -4.76 -1.75 -4.42
N VAL A 294 -4.90 -1.63 -3.10
CA VAL A 294 -4.00 -2.20 -2.09
C VAL A 294 -4.82 -2.99 -1.08
N ALA A 295 -4.20 -4.00 -0.48
CA ALA A 295 -4.74 -4.76 0.63
C ALA A 295 -3.89 -4.47 1.87
N VAL A 296 -4.47 -3.85 2.88
CA VAL A 296 -3.78 -3.39 4.09
C VAL A 296 -4.74 -3.38 5.25
N ASP A 297 -4.26 -3.71 6.44
CA ASP A 297 -5.03 -3.52 7.67
C ASP A 297 -4.99 -2.02 8.02
N VAL A 298 -6.08 -1.31 7.74
CA VAL A 298 -6.14 0.16 7.89
C VAL A 298 -6.69 0.59 9.24
N ASP A 299 -7.31 -0.32 9.98
CA ASP A 299 -7.92 -0.06 11.29
C ASP A 299 -7.35 -0.92 12.43
N ASP A 300 -6.27 -1.65 12.14
CA ASP A 300 -5.49 -2.49 13.06
C ASP A 300 -6.38 -3.52 13.78
N ASP A 301 -7.34 -4.09 13.03
CA ASP A 301 -8.24 -5.13 13.53
C ASP A 301 -7.76 -6.56 13.23
N GLY A 302 -6.64 -6.68 12.51
CA GLY A 302 -5.97 -7.92 12.13
C GLY A 302 -6.44 -8.49 10.79
N ASP A 303 -7.51 -7.92 10.21
CA ASP A 303 -8.04 -8.31 8.92
C ASP A 303 -7.53 -7.36 7.83
N LEU A 304 -7.14 -7.90 6.67
CA LEU A 304 -6.70 -7.05 5.56
C LEU A 304 -7.92 -6.40 4.88
N ASP A 305 -7.96 -5.07 4.91
CA ASP A 305 -8.93 -4.25 4.20
C ASP A 305 -8.49 -4.00 2.75
N LEU A 306 -9.41 -3.48 1.93
CA LEU A 306 -9.07 -3.04 0.57
C LEU A 306 -9.24 -1.54 0.43
N ALA A 307 -8.19 -0.86 -0.04
CA ALA A 307 -8.29 0.54 -0.45
C ALA A 307 -8.11 0.66 -1.97
N THR A 308 -9.02 1.38 -2.61
CA THR A 308 -8.97 1.65 -4.05
C THR A 308 -8.94 3.13 -4.31
N ALA A 309 -8.34 3.51 -5.44
CA ALA A 309 -8.40 4.87 -5.89
C ALA A 309 -9.45 5.07 -6.99
N ASP A 310 -10.28 6.11 -6.85
CA ASP A 310 -11.37 6.43 -7.77
C ASP A 310 -11.11 7.76 -8.51
N PRO A 311 -10.44 7.72 -9.68
CA PRO A 311 -10.17 8.88 -10.52
C PRO A 311 -11.44 9.60 -11.00
N ALA A 312 -12.61 8.94 -11.01
CA ALA A 312 -13.85 9.57 -11.46
C ALA A 312 -14.47 10.49 -10.39
N MET A 313 -14.02 10.37 -9.14
CA MET A 313 -14.55 11.12 -8.00
C MET A 313 -13.51 11.99 -7.28
N ASP A 314 -12.23 11.94 -7.68
CA ASP A 314 -11.10 12.55 -6.97
C ASP A 314 -11.08 12.10 -5.49
N ARG A 315 -11.23 10.78 -5.28
CA ARG A 315 -11.36 10.15 -3.96
C ARG A 315 -10.63 8.83 -3.90
N MET A 316 -10.22 8.45 -2.70
CA MET A 316 -9.96 7.06 -2.36
C MET A 316 -11.22 6.44 -1.72
N VAL A 317 -11.39 5.14 -1.91
CA VAL A 317 -12.48 4.35 -1.36
C VAL A 317 -11.86 3.23 -0.52
N VAL A 318 -12.20 3.19 0.76
CA VAL A 318 -11.79 2.11 1.68
C VAL A 318 -12.97 1.18 1.90
N LEU A 319 -12.70 -0.11 1.73
CA LEU A 319 -13.60 -1.24 1.90
C LEU A 319 -13.12 -2.00 3.13
N ARG A 320 -13.62 -1.60 4.29
CA ARG A 320 -13.35 -2.27 5.56
C ARG A 320 -13.96 -3.66 5.55
N ARG A 321 -13.14 -4.68 5.78
CA ARG A 321 -13.52 -6.08 5.95
C ARG A 321 -13.95 -6.25 7.40
N GLY A 322 -15.05 -6.95 7.62
CA GLY A 322 -15.35 -7.56 8.90
C GLY A 322 -14.94 -9.02 8.89
N PRO A 323 -15.33 -9.79 9.93
CA PRO A 323 -15.01 -11.21 10.00
C PRO A 323 -15.47 -12.00 8.76
N GLY A 324 -14.53 -12.65 8.07
CA GLY A 324 -14.76 -13.34 6.79
C GLY A 324 -14.75 -12.38 5.59
N LEU A 325 -15.52 -12.66 4.54
CA LEU A 325 -15.61 -11.79 3.34
C LEU A 325 -16.79 -10.79 3.38
N GLU A 326 -17.16 -10.32 4.56
CA GLU A 326 -18.18 -9.28 4.70
C GLU A 326 -17.53 -7.91 4.69
N PHE A 327 -17.95 -7.02 3.78
CA PHE A 327 -17.44 -5.66 3.68
C PHE A 327 -18.48 -4.65 4.16
N ASP A 328 -18.03 -3.70 4.97
CA ASP A 328 -18.83 -2.56 5.37
C ASP A 328 -19.18 -1.67 4.16
N PRO A 329 -20.20 -0.80 4.27
CA PRO A 329 -20.47 0.19 3.25
C PRO A 329 -19.20 1.02 2.93
N PRO A 330 -18.84 1.20 1.64
CA PRO A 330 -17.60 1.87 1.26
C PRO A 330 -17.50 3.27 1.85
N ARG A 331 -16.35 3.59 2.44
CA ARG A 331 -16.02 4.93 2.94
C ARG A 331 -15.13 5.64 1.94
N THR A 332 -15.28 6.95 1.82
CA THR A 332 -14.51 7.73 0.84
C THR A 332 -13.75 8.85 1.51
N PHE A 333 -12.47 8.99 1.17
CA PHE A 333 -11.63 10.06 1.66
C PHE A 333 -11.18 10.93 0.48
N ALA A 334 -10.92 12.21 0.76
CA ALA A 334 -10.43 13.12 -0.26
C ALA A 334 -9.04 12.66 -0.71
N ALA A 335 -8.85 12.60 -2.02
CA ALA A 335 -7.56 12.41 -2.66
C ALA A 335 -7.40 13.51 -3.72
N GLY A 336 -6.20 13.72 -4.25
CA GLY A 336 -6.03 14.63 -5.38
C GLY A 336 -6.61 14.06 -6.69
N ALA A 337 -6.53 14.84 -7.76
CA ALA A 337 -7.26 14.59 -9.00
C ALA A 337 -6.42 13.85 -10.06
N GLY A 338 -7.01 12.88 -10.79
CA GLY A 338 -6.38 12.23 -11.95
C GLY A 338 -6.35 10.70 -11.93
N GLU A 339 -5.55 10.05 -12.80
CA GLU A 339 -5.32 8.58 -12.71
C GLU A 339 -4.56 8.29 -11.42
N ILE A 340 -5.27 7.80 -10.40
CA ILE A 340 -4.67 7.53 -9.11
C ILE A 340 -4.23 6.06 -9.04
N PHE A 341 -2.95 5.88 -8.81
CA PHE A 341 -2.39 4.68 -8.19
C PHE A 341 -2.40 4.88 -6.68
N ILE A 342 -2.45 3.82 -5.90
CA ILE A 342 -2.39 3.90 -4.44
C ILE A 342 -1.28 2.95 -3.99
N VAL A 343 -0.41 3.44 -3.11
CA VAL A 343 0.56 2.61 -2.39
C VAL A 343 0.39 2.86 -0.91
N ALA A 344 0.79 1.89 -0.10
CA ALA A 344 0.55 1.89 1.31
C ALA A 344 1.79 1.39 2.06
N GLY A 345 2.02 1.94 3.25
CA GLY A 345 3.12 1.59 4.13
C GLY A 345 3.16 2.53 5.33
N ASP A 346 3.86 2.15 6.38
CA ASP A 346 4.11 3.04 7.52
C ASP A 346 5.18 4.08 7.14
N LEU A 347 4.78 5.36 7.07
CA LEU A 347 5.64 6.47 6.64
C LEU A 347 6.11 7.34 7.81
N ASP A 348 5.47 7.29 8.97
CA ASP A 348 5.87 8.08 10.14
C ASP A 348 6.37 7.25 11.34
N GLY A 349 6.50 5.93 11.15
CA GLY A 349 7.10 4.99 12.09
C GLY A 349 6.21 4.69 13.30
N ASP A 350 4.90 4.87 13.14
CA ASP A 350 3.90 4.68 14.19
C ASP A 350 3.21 3.31 14.13
N ASP A 351 3.70 2.40 13.28
CA ASP A 351 3.17 1.07 12.97
C ASP A 351 1.75 1.09 12.35
N ARG A 352 1.22 2.26 11.97
CA ARG A 352 -0.04 2.37 11.20
C ARG A 352 0.25 2.50 9.72
N ILE A 353 -0.58 1.86 8.91
CA ILE A 353 -0.41 1.93 7.47
C ILE A 353 -0.98 3.22 6.91
N ASP A 354 -0.09 4.05 6.35
CA ASP A 354 -0.42 5.28 5.63
C ASP A 354 -0.64 5.02 4.14
N LEU A 355 -1.18 6.03 3.45
CA LEU A 355 -1.47 5.95 2.02
C LEU A 355 -0.81 7.08 1.25
N VAL A 356 -0.30 6.74 0.06
CA VAL A 356 0.27 7.69 -0.89
C VAL A 356 -0.46 7.60 -2.23
N VAL A 357 -0.83 8.76 -2.76
CA VAL A 357 -1.70 8.91 -3.92
C VAL A 357 -1.09 9.93 -4.89
N PRO A 358 -0.54 9.50 -6.05
CA PRO A 358 -0.09 10.42 -7.09
C PRO A 358 -1.28 11.05 -7.82
N ASN A 359 -1.23 12.37 -8.00
CA ASN A 359 -2.33 13.15 -8.54
C ASN A 359 -1.99 13.72 -9.91
N GLN A 360 -2.37 12.96 -10.94
CA GLN A 360 -1.98 13.26 -12.31
C GLN A 360 -2.39 14.66 -12.80
N LEU A 361 -3.47 15.26 -12.29
CA LEU A 361 -3.99 16.53 -12.80
C LEU A 361 -3.49 17.77 -12.04
N SER A 362 -3.01 17.59 -10.81
CA SER A 362 -2.40 18.66 -9.99
C SER A 362 -0.88 18.65 -10.00
N ASP A 363 -0.25 17.64 -10.61
CA ASP A 363 1.20 17.47 -10.67
C ASP A 363 1.84 17.39 -9.27
N ASP A 364 1.14 16.76 -8.33
CA ASP A 364 1.56 16.51 -6.95
C ASP A 364 1.27 15.06 -6.50
N VAL A 365 1.69 14.74 -5.28
CA VAL A 365 1.36 13.49 -4.58
C VAL A 365 0.79 13.82 -3.21
N SER A 366 -0.37 13.24 -2.89
CA SER A 366 -0.99 13.31 -1.56
C SER A 366 -0.44 12.20 -0.66
N VAL A 367 0.00 12.57 0.54
CA VAL A 367 0.31 11.64 1.63
C VAL A 367 -0.78 11.76 2.70
N LEU A 368 -1.40 10.64 3.05
CA LEU A 368 -2.46 10.54 4.04
C LEU A 368 -1.96 9.68 5.19
N LEU A 369 -1.60 10.33 6.30
CA LEU A 369 -1.18 9.64 7.51
C LEU A 369 -2.40 9.06 8.24
N ASN A 370 -2.33 7.80 8.60
CA ASN A 370 -3.40 7.08 9.26
C ASN A 370 -3.50 7.54 10.72
N ARG A 371 -4.69 8.01 11.09
CA ARG A 371 -5.03 8.47 12.44
C ARG A 371 -6.16 7.65 13.03
N THR A 372 -6.42 6.47 12.48
CA THR A 372 -7.46 5.57 12.96
C THR A 372 -7.18 5.22 14.42
N GLY A 373 -8.20 5.41 15.26
CA GLY A 373 -8.10 5.18 16.70
C GLY A 373 -7.26 6.19 17.49
N LEU A 374 -6.69 7.19 16.82
CA LEU A 374 -6.14 8.38 17.47
C LEU A 374 -7.23 9.44 17.66
N ASP A 375 -6.97 10.35 18.57
CA ASP A 375 -7.74 11.56 18.81
C ASP A 375 -8.14 12.28 17.51
N PRO A 376 -9.44 12.47 17.23
CA PRO A 376 -9.89 13.10 16.00
C PRO A 376 -9.25 14.48 15.82
N ALA A 377 -8.84 14.83 14.60
CA ALA A 377 -8.20 16.14 14.34
C ALA A 377 -9.09 17.36 14.71
N GLY A 378 -10.37 17.13 14.99
CA GLY A 378 -11.33 18.11 15.48
C GLY A 378 -11.41 18.27 17.01
N CYS A 379 -10.77 17.42 17.83
CA CYS A 379 -10.85 17.53 19.28
C CYS A 379 -9.64 17.08 20.13
N PRO A 380 -8.47 17.73 20.00
CA PRO A 380 -7.29 17.40 20.78
C PRO A 380 -7.54 17.29 22.30
N GLY A 381 -7.25 16.12 22.88
CA GLY A 381 -7.59 15.64 24.21
C GLY A 381 -8.73 14.63 24.30
N ASP A 382 -9.45 14.30 23.22
CA ASP A 382 -10.64 13.41 23.23
C ASP A 382 -10.21 11.94 23.05
N ALA A 383 -9.62 11.40 24.12
CA ALA A 383 -9.07 10.06 24.16
C ALA A 383 -10.12 8.95 24.12
N ASP A 384 -11.38 9.25 24.44
CA ASP A 384 -12.48 8.27 24.37
C ASP A 384 -13.43 8.46 23.18
N GLY A 385 -13.23 9.52 22.39
CA GLY A 385 -13.93 9.78 21.12
C GLY A 385 -15.39 10.18 21.31
N ASP A 386 -15.78 10.70 22.47
CA ASP A 386 -17.17 11.07 22.78
C ASP A 386 -17.58 12.47 22.30
N GLY A 387 -16.64 13.23 21.74
CA GLY A 387 -16.83 14.60 21.30
C GLY A 387 -16.73 15.63 22.43
N ALA A 388 -16.07 15.31 23.54
CA ALA A 388 -15.72 16.25 24.59
C ALA A 388 -14.50 15.82 25.44
N VAL A 389 -13.49 16.69 25.52
CA VAL A 389 -12.36 16.50 26.44
C VAL A 389 -12.77 16.73 27.89
N GLY A 390 -12.58 15.72 28.74
CA GLY A 390 -13.02 15.74 30.11
C GLY A 390 -12.35 14.72 31.03
N LEU A 391 -13.13 14.30 32.04
CA LEU A 391 -12.62 13.42 33.09
C LEU A 391 -12.39 11.99 32.60
N LEU A 392 -13.15 11.54 31.59
CA LEU A 392 -12.99 10.21 31.06
C LEU A 392 -11.69 10.12 30.28
N ASP A 393 -11.36 11.12 29.45
CA ASP A 393 -10.08 11.21 28.73
C ASP A 393 -8.88 11.26 29.66
N LEU A 394 -8.99 12.06 30.73
CA LEU A 394 -7.94 12.14 31.74
C LEU A 394 -7.72 10.78 32.41
N LEU A 395 -8.79 10.02 32.65
CA LEU A 395 -8.69 8.67 33.19
C LEU A 395 -8.10 7.71 32.16
N THR A 396 -8.45 7.86 30.88
CA THR A 396 -7.91 7.06 29.78
C THR A 396 -6.40 7.24 29.68
N VAL A 397 -5.89 8.47 29.61
CA VAL A 397 -4.43 8.76 29.62
C VAL A 397 -3.75 8.24 30.88
N LEU A 398 -4.30 8.53 32.08
CA LEU A 398 -3.66 8.11 33.33
C LEU A 398 -3.68 6.58 33.54
N SER A 399 -4.64 5.87 32.95
CA SER A 399 -4.76 4.41 33.09
C SER A 399 -3.85 3.63 32.15
N HIS A 400 -3.33 4.26 31.10
CA HIS A 400 -2.44 3.64 30.11
C HIS A 400 -0.99 4.16 30.19
N TRP A 401 -0.64 4.89 31.26
CA TRP A 401 0.68 5.52 31.42
C TRP A 401 1.86 4.57 31.20
N GLY A 402 2.76 4.96 30.30
CA GLY A 402 3.95 4.22 29.89
C GLY A 402 3.83 3.65 28.47
N PRO A 403 4.77 2.78 28.08
CA PRO A 403 4.85 2.27 26.72
C PRO A 403 3.65 1.38 26.41
N CYS A 404 3.16 1.48 25.18
CA CYS A 404 2.02 0.72 24.70
C CYS A 404 2.35 -0.79 24.65
N GLY A 405 1.38 -1.62 25.05
CA GLY A 405 1.49 -3.09 24.97
C GLY A 405 1.17 -3.60 23.56
N PRO A 406 1.28 -4.93 23.30
CA PRO A 406 0.83 -5.48 22.03
C PRO A 406 -0.67 -5.20 21.84
N VAL A 407 -0.99 -4.57 20.72
CA VAL A 407 -2.34 -4.25 20.24
C VAL A 407 -3.12 -5.55 20.00
N GLU A 408 -4.31 -5.69 20.60
CA GLU A 408 -5.28 -6.74 20.27
C GLU A 408 -6.63 -6.10 19.93
N PHE A 409 -7.12 -6.24 18.69
CA PHE A 409 -8.44 -5.80 18.22
C PHE A 409 -8.82 -4.36 18.57
N CYS A 410 -8.52 -3.39 17.70
CA CYS A 410 -8.91 -1.99 17.87
C CYS A 410 -8.59 -1.43 19.29
N THR A 411 -7.63 -2.01 20.01
CA THR A 411 -7.11 -1.44 21.26
C THR A 411 -5.82 -0.72 20.96
N PHE A 412 -5.95 0.36 20.18
CA PHE A 412 -4.98 1.44 20.21
C PHE A 412 -4.70 1.80 21.65
N CYS A 413 -3.47 2.20 21.92
CA CYS A 413 -3.06 2.68 23.23
C CYS A 413 -3.95 3.87 23.62
N PRO A 414 -5.02 3.69 24.42
CA PRO A 414 -6.14 4.65 24.46
C PRO A 414 -5.74 6.01 25.03
N GLY A 415 -4.54 6.12 25.59
CA GLY A 415 -3.97 7.34 26.13
C GLY A 415 -2.87 7.98 25.29
N ASP A 416 -2.48 7.39 24.15
CA ASP A 416 -1.44 7.92 23.26
C ASP A 416 -2.11 8.80 22.19
N LEU A 417 -2.16 10.10 22.46
CA LEU A 417 -2.83 11.10 21.63
C LEU A 417 -1.86 11.77 20.65
N ASP A 418 -0.56 11.51 20.78
CA ASP A 418 0.46 12.06 19.89
C ASP A 418 1.16 11.02 19.00
N ALA A 419 0.66 9.77 19.00
CA ALA A 419 1.16 8.67 18.20
C ALA A 419 2.62 8.31 18.50
N SER A 420 3.09 8.56 19.73
CA SER A 420 4.48 8.29 20.11
C SER A 420 4.73 6.85 20.57
N MET A 421 3.68 6.03 20.66
CA MET A 421 3.69 4.68 21.24
C MET A 421 4.08 4.68 22.74
N ASP A 422 3.96 5.81 23.43
CA ASP A 422 4.19 5.99 24.86
C ASP A 422 3.21 6.98 25.48
N VAL A 423 2.31 6.49 26.34
CA VAL A 423 1.38 7.37 27.07
C VAL A 423 2.12 8.12 28.16
N GLY A 424 2.25 9.43 27.99
CA GLY A 424 3.12 10.24 28.81
C GLY A 424 2.58 11.62 29.12
N LEU A 425 3.54 12.51 29.37
CA LEU A 425 3.24 13.89 29.74
C LEU A 425 2.66 14.68 28.57
N ALA A 426 3.03 14.33 27.33
CA ALA A 426 2.54 15.02 26.14
C ALA A 426 1.03 14.82 25.96
N ASP A 427 0.55 13.58 26.12
CA ASP A 427 -0.87 13.23 26.06
C ASP A 427 -1.66 13.86 27.19
N LEU A 428 -1.12 13.80 28.41
CA LEU A 428 -1.73 14.45 29.57
C LEU A 428 -1.86 15.96 29.35
N LEU A 429 -0.87 16.58 28.70
CA LEU A 429 -0.92 17.99 28.35
C LEU A 429 -1.99 18.28 27.29
N GLN A 430 -2.18 17.40 26.31
CA GLN A 430 -3.27 17.53 25.33
C GLN A 430 -4.64 17.53 26.03
N VAL A 431 -4.95 16.52 26.84
CA VAL A 431 -6.21 16.44 27.62
C VAL A 431 -6.42 17.68 28.50
N LEU A 432 -5.38 18.09 29.24
CA LEU A 432 -5.50 19.24 30.14
C LEU A 432 -5.66 20.57 29.38
N SER A 433 -5.18 20.65 28.14
CA SER A 433 -5.28 21.84 27.30
C SER A 433 -6.60 21.92 26.52
N GLY A 434 -7.20 20.78 26.18
CA GLY A 434 -8.44 20.66 25.41
C GLY A 434 -9.74 20.72 26.23
N TRP A 435 -9.65 20.74 27.57
CA TRP A 435 -10.77 20.54 28.49
C TRP A 435 -12.06 21.31 28.13
N GLY A 436 -13.11 20.59 27.76
CA GLY A 436 -14.40 21.13 27.34
C GLY A 436 -14.97 20.41 26.10
N PRO A 437 -16.17 20.82 25.65
CA PRO A 437 -16.76 20.27 24.43
C PRO A 437 -15.96 20.66 23.18
N CYS A 438 -15.84 19.74 22.23
CA CYS A 438 -15.24 19.98 20.92
C CYS A 438 -16.12 20.95 20.12
N SER A 439 -15.50 21.94 19.44
CA SER A 439 -16.22 23.07 18.80
C SER A 439 -16.15 23.09 17.29
#